data_AF-X1MW95-F1
#
_entry.id   AF-X1MW95-F1
#
_cell.length_a   1.000
_cell.length_b   1.000
_cell.length_c   1.000
_cell.angle_alpha   90.00
_cell.angle_beta   90.00
_cell.angle_gamma   90.00
#
_symmetry.space_group_name_H-M   'P 1'
#
loop_
_entity.id
_entity.type
_entity.pdbx_description
1 polymer ?
#
loop_
_entity_poly.entity_id
_entity_poly.type
_entity_poly.pdbx_seq_one_letter_code
_entity_poly.pdbx_strand_id
1 'polypeptide(L)'
;SKEEVDSMKREAEMHAAEDAKRKEEIEARNAADNLAYTAEKTLRDHGDKIPEELKQEIEGKIAAVRSALQGKDMDAVRNATQELSQAMQKVGGAVYGQPGEQPPGGQQGPGGQQGPGGEEGPVEGEFREV
;
A
#
# COMPACT_ATOMS: atom_id res chain seq x y z
N SER A 1 -31.56 34.65 -11.18
CA SER A 1 -32.63 33.76 -11.70
C SER A 1 -32.38 32.31 -11.31
N LYS A 2 -33.42 31.46 -11.29
CA LYS A 2 -33.29 30.02 -11.01
C LYS A 2 -32.30 29.31 -11.95
N GLU A 3 -32.22 29.75 -13.21
CA GLU A 3 -31.21 29.27 -14.17
C GLU A 3 -29.77 29.57 -13.76
N GLU A 4 -29.50 30.75 -13.16
CA GLU A 4 -28.17 31.06 -12.63
C GLU A 4 -27.84 30.18 -11.42
N VAL A 5 -28.83 29.90 -10.57
CA VAL A 5 -28.67 29.00 -9.41
C VAL A 5 -28.37 27.57 -9.88
N ASP A 6 -29.08 27.08 -10.90
CA ASP A 6 -28.85 25.73 -11.42
C ASP A 6 -27.54 25.62 -12.21
N SER A 7 -27.13 26.69 -12.90
CA SER A 7 -25.80 26.77 -13.52
C SER A 7 -24.69 26.74 -12.47
N MET A 8 -24.81 27.54 -11.41
CA MET A 8 -23.85 27.56 -10.30
C MET A 8 -23.76 26.21 -9.59
N LYS A 9 -24.87 25.48 -9.42
CA LYS A 9 -24.87 24.14 -8.84
C LYS A 9 -24.11 23.14 -9.70
N ARG A 10 -24.38 23.10 -11.01
CA ARG A 10 -23.68 22.18 -11.93
C ARG A 10 -22.18 22.48 -12.00
N GLU A 11 -21.81 23.75 -12.02
CA GLU A 11 -20.41 24.17 -12.00
C GLU A 11 -19.71 23.70 -10.71
N ALA A 12 -20.35 23.89 -9.55
CA ALA A 12 -19.85 23.38 -8.28
C ALA A 12 -19.72 21.84 -8.25
N GLU A 13 -20.70 21.11 -8.78
CA GLU A 13 -20.66 19.64 -8.88
C GLU A 13 -19.53 19.14 -9.79
N MET A 14 -19.31 19.81 -10.94
CA MET A 14 -18.21 19.48 -11.84
C MET A 14 -16.85 19.70 -11.18
N HIS A 15 -16.65 20.84 -10.52
CA HIS A 15 -15.40 21.11 -9.81
C HIS A 15 -15.15 20.10 -8.68
N ALA A 16 -16.19 19.75 -7.91
CA ALA A 16 -16.08 18.72 -6.87
C ALA A 16 -15.67 17.35 -7.44
N ALA A 17 -16.20 16.97 -8.61
CA ALA A 17 -15.85 15.73 -9.27
C ALA A 17 -14.41 15.73 -9.81
N GLU A 18 -13.95 16.85 -10.39
CA GLU A 18 -12.57 17.00 -10.85
C GLU A 18 -11.56 16.93 -9.70
N ASP A 19 -11.85 17.59 -8.58
CA ASP A 19 -11.00 17.58 -7.39
C ASP A 19 -10.94 16.20 -6.74
N ALA A 20 -12.06 15.49 -6.66
CA ALA A 20 -12.11 14.11 -6.19
C ALA A 20 -11.25 13.18 -7.07
N LYS A 21 -11.35 13.33 -8.40
CA LYS A 21 -10.56 12.54 -9.34
C LYS A 21 -9.06 12.82 -9.21
N ARG A 22 -8.67 14.09 -9.07
CA ARG A 22 -7.25 14.47 -8.84
C ARG A 22 -6.72 13.88 -7.55
N LYS A 23 -7.52 13.93 -6.48
CA LYS A 23 -7.15 13.35 -5.18
C LYS A 23 -6.92 11.85 -5.31
N GLU A 24 -7.84 11.13 -5.93
CA GLU A 24 -7.72 9.67 -6.13
C GLU A 24 -6.48 9.32 -6.96
N GLU A 25 -6.19 10.10 -8.01
CA GLU A 25 -4.97 9.92 -8.81
C GLU A 25 -3.71 10.08 -7.95
N ILE A 26 -3.62 11.12 -7.14
CA ILE A 26 -2.46 11.37 -6.26
C ILE A 26 -2.32 10.24 -5.24
N GLU A 27 -3.41 9.82 -4.60
CA GLU A 27 -3.41 8.72 -3.63
C GLU A 27 -2.94 7.41 -4.25
N ALA A 28 -3.44 7.07 -5.44
CA ALA A 28 -3.01 5.88 -6.17
C ALA A 28 -1.52 5.93 -6.55
N ARG A 29 -1.02 7.08 -7.01
CA ARG A 29 0.41 7.27 -7.30
C ARG A 29 1.29 7.12 -6.07
N ASN A 30 0.89 7.72 -4.95
CA ASN A 30 1.62 7.62 -3.69
C ASN A 30 1.61 6.18 -3.15
N ALA A 31 0.49 5.46 -3.27
CA ALA A 31 0.42 4.06 -2.88
C ALA A 31 1.35 3.18 -3.72
N ALA A 32 1.37 3.40 -5.03
CA ALA A 32 2.25 2.69 -5.97
C ALA A 32 3.74 2.95 -5.66
N ASP A 33 4.11 4.21 -5.41
CA ASP A 33 5.48 4.60 -5.10
C ASP A 33 5.97 4.00 -3.78
N ASN A 34 5.14 4.06 -2.73
CA ASN A 34 5.43 3.46 -1.43
C ASN A 34 5.60 1.94 -1.52
N LEU A 35 4.77 1.26 -2.33
CA LEU A 35 4.88 -0.17 -2.53
C LEU A 35 6.18 -0.52 -3.27
N ALA A 36 6.51 0.21 -4.34
CA ALA A 36 7.77 0.02 -5.07
C ALA A 36 8.98 0.18 -4.14
N TYR A 37 9.00 1.24 -3.32
CA TYR A 37 10.06 1.44 -2.34
C TYR A 37 10.16 0.31 -1.30
N THR A 38 9.02 -0.15 -0.79
CA THR A 38 8.97 -1.25 0.19
C THR A 38 9.48 -2.55 -0.41
N ALA A 39 9.12 -2.83 -1.66
CA ALA A 39 9.60 -4.00 -2.40
C ALA A 39 11.11 -3.93 -2.65
N GLU A 40 11.63 -2.78 -3.10
CA GLU A 40 13.07 -2.55 -3.25
C GLU A 40 13.82 -2.76 -1.92
N LYS A 41 13.27 -2.24 -0.81
CA LYS A 41 13.85 -2.43 0.53
C LYS A 41 13.85 -3.92 0.92
N THR A 42 12.76 -4.63 0.64
CA THR A 42 12.63 -6.06 0.97
C THR A 42 13.65 -6.89 0.19
N LEU A 43 13.85 -6.61 -1.09
CA LEU A 43 14.88 -7.27 -1.89
C LEU A 43 16.30 -6.96 -1.40
N ARG A 44 16.57 -5.73 -0.95
CA ARG A 44 17.87 -5.39 -0.36
C ARG A 44 18.12 -6.11 0.96
N ASP A 45 17.13 -6.16 1.84
CA ASP A 45 17.30 -6.67 3.21
C ASP A 45 17.19 -8.20 3.29
N HIS A 46 16.40 -8.81 2.40
CA HIS A 46 16.08 -10.24 2.44
C HIS A 46 16.32 -10.96 1.11
N GLY A 47 16.99 -10.33 0.14
CA GLY A 47 17.22 -10.88 -1.19
C GLY A 47 17.92 -12.24 -1.21
N ASP A 48 18.70 -12.58 -0.18
CA ASP A 48 19.36 -13.89 -0.07
C ASP A 48 18.41 -15.01 0.36
N LYS A 49 17.28 -14.67 0.98
CA LYS A 49 16.23 -15.61 1.40
C LYS A 49 15.14 -15.80 0.34
N ILE A 50 15.16 -14.98 -0.71
CA ILE A 50 14.17 -14.97 -1.78
C ILE A 50 14.74 -15.76 -2.97
N PRO A 51 14.00 -16.75 -3.53
CA PRO A 51 14.43 -17.45 -4.73
C PRO A 51 14.75 -16.49 -5.88
N GLU A 52 15.81 -16.78 -6.64
CA GLU A 52 16.29 -15.90 -7.71
C GLU A 52 15.21 -15.59 -8.76
N GLU A 53 14.40 -16.58 -9.14
CA GLU A 53 13.27 -16.40 -10.06
C GLU A 53 12.25 -15.37 -9.53
N LEU A 54 11.93 -15.46 -8.23
CA LEU A 54 11.00 -14.53 -7.59
C LEU A 54 11.62 -13.13 -7.42
N LYS A 55 12.93 -13.06 -7.13
CA LYS A 55 13.66 -11.78 -7.10
C LYS A 55 13.57 -11.05 -8.44
N GLN A 56 13.87 -11.74 -9.54
CA GLN A 56 13.78 -11.18 -10.89
C GLN A 56 12.34 -10.78 -11.25
N GLU A 57 11.34 -11.57 -10.85
CA GLU A 57 9.92 -11.21 -11.02
C GLU A 57 9.63 -9.86 -10.34
N ILE A 58 10.02 -9.70 -9.07
CA ILE A 58 9.74 -8.48 -8.30
C ILE A 58 10.51 -7.27 -8.84
N GLU A 59 11.78 -7.42 -9.20
CA GLU A 59 12.56 -6.34 -9.83
C GLU A 59 11.90 -5.85 -11.12
N GLY A 60 11.41 -6.77 -11.95
CA GLY A 60 10.63 -6.43 -13.15
C GLY A 60 9.34 -5.68 -12.83
N LYS A 61 8.59 -6.11 -11.80
CA LYS A 61 7.35 -5.44 -11.38
C LYS A 61 7.61 -4.07 -10.76
N ILE A 62 8.68 -3.89 -9.99
CA ILE A 62 9.12 -2.58 -9.48
C ILE A 62 9.39 -1.64 -10.66
N ALA A 63 10.17 -2.09 -11.65
CA ALA A 63 10.47 -1.29 -12.83
C ALA A 63 9.19 -0.90 -13.61
N ALA A 64 8.23 -1.83 -13.74
CA ALA A 64 6.95 -1.56 -14.36
C ALA A 64 6.14 -0.49 -13.61
N VAL A 65 6.07 -0.57 -12.28
CA VAL A 65 5.42 0.46 -11.45
C VAL A 65 6.09 1.81 -11.61
N ARG A 66 7.43 1.88 -11.52
CA ARG A 66 8.20 3.12 -11.69
C ARG A 66 7.98 3.73 -13.08
N SER A 67 7.94 2.91 -14.12
CA SER A 67 7.67 3.37 -15.48
C SER A 67 6.23 3.86 -15.65
N ALA A 68 5.24 3.17 -15.06
CA ALA A 68 3.84 3.60 -15.12
C ALA A 68 3.63 4.94 -14.40
N LEU A 69 4.32 5.16 -13.27
CA LEU A 69 4.30 6.41 -12.51
C LEU A 69 4.83 7.61 -13.29
N GLN A 70 5.68 7.42 -14.30
CA GLN A 70 6.14 8.49 -15.19
C GLN A 70 5.07 8.92 -16.20
N GLY A 71 4.05 8.08 -16.42
CA GLY A 71 2.95 8.32 -17.34
C GLY A 71 1.74 9.02 -16.70
N LYS A 72 0.67 9.13 -17.49
CA LYS A 72 -0.66 9.66 -17.09
C LYS A 72 -1.76 8.60 -17.09
N ASP A 73 -1.41 7.36 -17.42
CA ASP A 73 -2.35 6.25 -17.47
C ASP A 73 -2.52 5.66 -16.07
N MET A 74 -3.62 6.04 -15.42
CA MET A 74 -3.93 5.57 -14.07
C MET A 74 -4.32 4.10 -14.01
N ASP A 75 -4.79 3.52 -15.11
CA ASP A 75 -5.10 2.10 -15.16
C ASP A 75 -3.81 1.29 -15.23
N ALA A 76 -2.82 1.77 -15.99
CA ALA A 76 -1.47 1.20 -15.98
C ALA A 76 -0.82 1.25 -14.59
N VAL A 77 -0.95 2.38 -13.87
CA VAL A 77 -0.44 2.51 -12.49
C VAL A 77 -1.12 1.50 -11.56
N ARG A 78 -2.45 1.41 -11.59
CA ARG A 78 -3.21 0.48 -10.74
C ARG A 78 -2.87 -0.98 -11.04
N ASN A 79 -2.83 -1.37 -12.31
CA ASN A 79 -2.50 -2.73 -12.72
C ASN A 79 -1.07 -3.12 -12.30
N ALA A 80 -0.08 -2.28 -12.60
CA ALA A 80 1.31 -2.54 -12.19
C ALA A 80 1.44 -2.64 -10.66
N THR A 81 0.73 -1.79 -9.91
CA THR A 81 0.70 -1.83 -8.45
C THR A 81 0.08 -3.11 -7.91
N GLN A 82 -1.02 -3.58 -8.50
CA GLN A 82 -1.65 -4.85 -8.14
C GLN A 82 -0.74 -6.04 -8.42
N GLU A 83 -0.08 -6.06 -9.58
CA GLU A 83 0.87 -7.11 -9.93
C GLU A 83 2.07 -7.15 -8.98
N LEU A 84 2.62 -5.98 -8.62
CA LEU A 84 3.70 -5.90 -7.63
C LEU A 84 3.22 -6.38 -6.25
N SER A 85 2.01 -6.01 -5.83
CA SER A 85 1.42 -6.45 -4.57
C SER A 85 1.28 -7.98 -4.51
N GLN A 86 0.82 -8.61 -5.59
CA GLN A 86 0.72 -10.06 -5.70
C GLN A 86 2.10 -10.74 -5.63
N ALA A 87 3.11 -10.19 -6.29
CA ALA A 87 4.48 -10.72 -6.20
C ALA A 87 5.03 -10.60 -4.77
N MET A 88 4.79 -9.46 -4.10
CA MET A 88 5.21 -9.22 -2.72
C MET A 88 4.52 -10.16 -1.71
N GLN A 89 3.28 -10.59 -1.96
CA GLN A 89 2.63 -11.61 -1.11
C GLN A 89 3.37 -12.95 -1.14
N LYS A 90 3.93 -13.35 -2.29
CA LYS A 90 4.76 -14.56 -2.42
C LYS A 90 6.05 -14.45 -1.59
N VAL A 91 6.62 -13.25 -1.48
CA VAL A 91 7.79 -12.95 -0.63
C VAL A 91 7.47 -13.14 0.84
N GLY A 92 6.26 -12.74 1.26
CA GLY A 92 5.79 -12.90 2.64
C GLY A 92 6.00 -14.33 3.16
N GLY A 93 5.66 -15.34 2.36
CA GLY A 93 5.88 -16.74 2.69
C GLY A 93 7.36 -17.16 2.72
N ALA A 94 8.20 -16.59 1.86
CA ALA A 94 9.64 -16.90 1.77
C ALA A 94 10.47 -16.24 2.89
N VAL A 95 10.11 -15.01 3.29
CA VAL A 95 10.85 -14.22 4.28
C VAL A 95 10.31 -14.41 5.70
N TYR A 96 8.99 -14.50 5.86
CA TYR A 96 8.30 -14.59 7.16
C TYR A 96 7.74 -15.98 7.46
N GLY A 97 8.09 -17.00 6.66
CA GLY A 97 7.85 -18.42 7.00
C GLY A 97 8.62 -18.91 8.25
N GLN A 98 9.33 -18.01 8.93
CA GLN A 98 9.87 -18.19 10.28
C GLN A 98 8.93 -17.52 11.29
N PRO A 99 8.38 -18.23 12.29
CA PRO A 99 7.60 -17.60 13.35
C PRO A 99 8.56 -16.73 14.18
N GLY A 100 8.64 -15.42 13.91
CA GLY A 100 9.60 -14.58 14.61
C GLY A 100 9.57 -13.07 14.34
N GLU A 101 9.26 -12.61 13.12
CA GLU A 101 9.35 -11.17 12.84
C GLU A 101 7.99 -10.53 12.55
N GLN A 102 7.53 -9.75 13.53
CA GLN A 102 6.39 -8.86 13.47
C GLN A 102 6.56 -7.85 12.31
N PRO A 103 5.55 -7.66 11.42
CA PRO A 103 5.66 -6.67 10.36
C PRO A 103 5.74 -5.26 10.96
N PRO A 104 6.59 -4.36 10.43
CA PRO A 104 6.63 -2.97 10.86
C PRO A 104 5.34 -2.28 10.42
N GLY A 105 4.47 -2.02 11.39
CA GLY A 105 3.53 -0.89 11.40
C GLY A 105 2.68 -0.71 10.15
N GLY A 106 1.67 -1.56 9.98
CA GLY A 106 0.49 -1.18 9.22
C GLY A 106 -0.19 0.00 9.92
N GLN A 107 0.00 1.19 9.38
CA GLN A 107 -0.75 2.39 9.74
C GLN A 107 -2.22 2.14 9.42
N GLN A 108 -2.97 1.67 10.41
CA GLN A 108 -4.42 1.71 10.41
C GLN A 108 -4.85 3.17 10.49
N GLY A 109 -5.63 3.60 9.50
CA GLY A 109 -6.21 4.94 9.44
C GLY A 109 -7.11 5.24 10.65
N PRO A 110 -7.37 6.54 10.91
CA PRO A 110 -8.04 6.98 12.12
C PRO A 110 -9.57 6.79 12.03
N GLY A 111 -10.17 6.28 13.11
CA GLY A 111 -11.53 6.62 13.51
C GLY A 111 -12.59 5.53 13.32
N GLY A 112 -12.91 4.82 14.43
CA GLY A 112 -14.01 3.86 14.48
C GLY A 112 -14.32 3.28 15.88
N GLN A 113 -14.61 4.14 16.85
CA GLN A 113 -15.58 4.01 17.97
C GLN A 113 -15.67 2.75 18.89
N GLN A 114 -15.73 3.07 20.21
CA GLN A 114 -16.41 2.39 21.35
C GLN A 114 -15.74 1.11 21.92
N GLY A 115 -15.55 0.88 23.22
CA GLY A 115 -15.89 1.53 24.50
C GLY A 115 -15.12 0.79 25.64
N PRO A 116 -15.19 1.22 26.91
CA PRO A 116 -14.30 0.73 27.97
C PRO A 116 -14.86 -0.50 28.70
N GLY A 117 -14.02 -1.49 28.99
CA GLY A 117 -14.28 -2.50 30.02
C GLY A 117 -13.81 -3.92 29.67
N GLY A 118 -12.93 -4.47 30.50
CA GLY A 118 -12.61 -5.91 30.54
C GLY A 118 -11.13 -6.21 30.74
N GLU A 119 -10.72 -6.34 31.99
CA GLU A 119 -9.39 -6.77 32.46
C GLU A 119 -9.09 -8.25 32.15
N GLU A 120 -7.79 -8.62 32.30
CA GLU A 120 -7.12 -9.95 32.25
C GLU A 120 -6.08 -9.99 31.11
N GLY A 121 -4.76 -9.98 31.28
CA GLY A 121 -3.80 -10.14 32.38
C GLY A 121 -2.43 -10.42 31.69
N PRO A 122 -1.28 -10.02 32.25
CA PRO A 122 -0.01 -10.04 31.52
C PRO A 122 0.59 -11.46 31.50
N VAL A 123 1.00 -11.94 30.33
CA VAL A 123 1.86 -13.14 30.24
C VAL A 123 3.29 -12.73 29.97
N GLU A 124 4.05 -12.67 31.06
CA GLU A 124 5.51 -12.58 31.10
C GLU A 124 6.15 -13.75 30.33
N GLY A 125 7.01 -13.42 29.37
CA GLY A 125 7.85 -14.39 28.67
C GLY A 125 9.02 -14.82 29.56
N GLU A 126 9.08 -16.10 29.89
CA GLU A 126 10.21 -16.76 30.54
C GLU A 126 11.42 -16.76 29.59
N PHE A 127 12.39 -15.87 29.85
CA PHE A 127 13.72 -15.91 29.25
C PHE A 127 14.54 -17.04 29.89
N ARG A 128 14.98 -17.99 29.06
CA ARG A 128 15.93 -19.04 29.42
C ARG A 128 17.31 -18.63 28.90
N GLU A 129 18.19 -18.19 29.80
CA GLU A 129 19.62 -18.10 29.54
C GLU A 129 20.38 -19.05 30.49
N VAL A 130 21.54 -19.49 30.01
CA VAL A 130 22.39 -20.60 30.44
C VAL A 130 22.82 -20.64 31.90
#